data_AF-A0A662WC87-F1
#
_entry.id   AF-A0A662WC87-F1
#
_cell.length_a   1.000
_cell.length_b   1.000
_cell.length_c   1.000
_cell.angle_alpha   90.00
_cell.angle_beta   90.00
_cell.angle_gamma   90.00
#
_symmetry.space_group_name_H-M   'P 1'
#
loop_
_entity.id
_entity.type
_entity.pdbx_description
1 polymer ?
#
loop_
_entity_poly.entity_id
_entity_poly.type
_entity_poly.pdbx_seq_one_letter_code
_entity_poly.pdbx_strand_id
1 'polypeptide(L)' 'MMSRVMNAGDVIKKFAEELEKIAREDSNGKEPEERLAELLEYMGIIEKSEEGYKLTEAGIKFLKLSES' A
#
# COMPACT_ATOMS: atom_id res chain seq x y z
N MET A 1 13.30 21.69 -6.42
CA MET A 1 12.70 21.11 -5.21
C MET A 1 13.70 20.14 -4.61
N MET A 2 14.12 20.32 -3.35
CA MET A 2 14.96 19.32 -2.68
C MET A 2 14.07 18.14 -2.29
N SER A 3 14.31 16.96 -2.86
CA SER A 3 13.75 15.71 -2.35
C SER A 3 14.34 15.49 -0.95
N ARG A 4 13.50 15.56 0.10
CA ARG A 4 13.91 15.15 1.45
C ARG A 4 14.10 13.64 1.43
N VAL A 5 15.34 13.20 1.36
CA VAL A 5 15.70 11.80 1.57
C VAL A 5 15.24 11.41 2.97
N MET A 6 14.23 10.54 3.06
CA MET A 6 13.77 9.96 4.32
C MET A 6 14.63 8.74 4.64
N ASN A 7 15.00 8.55 5.91
CA ASN A 7 15.65 7.31 6.32
C ASN A 7 14.63 6.16 6.35
N ALA A 8 15.12 4.92 6.33
CA ALA A 8 14.25 3.75 6.31
C ALA A 8 13.29 3.66 7.51
N GLY A 9 13.73 4.12 8.70
CA GLY A 9 12.90 4.14 9.89
C GLY A 9 11.71 5.09 9.78
N ASP A 10 11.92 6.29 9.23
CA ASP A 10 10.84 7.27 9.02
C ASP A 10 9.84 6.79 7.96
N VAL A 11 10.31 6.06 6.94
CA VAL A 11 9.46 5.45 5.92
C VAL A 11 8.57 4.37 6.54
N ILE A 12 9.16 3.48 7.34
CA ILE A 12 8.43 2.40 8.02
C ILE A 12 7.41 2.99 9.00
N LYS A 13 7.78 4.02 9.75
CA LYS A 13 6.88 4.68 10.70
C LYS A 13 5.67 5.28 10.00
N LYS A 14 5.87 6.03 8.90
CA LYS A 14 4.75 6.58 8.11
C LYS A 14 3.86 5.48 7.56
N PHE A 15 4.44 4.38 7.07
CA PHE A 15 3.66 3.27 6.56
C PHE A 15 2.77 2.64 7.65
N ALA A 16 3.31 2.44 8.85
CA ALA A 16 2.54 1.95 9.99
C ALA A 16 1.42 2.92 10.42
N GLU A 17 1.69 4.23 10.41
CA GLU A 17 0.69 5.27 10.71
C GLU A 17 -0.47 5.26 9.70
N GLU A 18 -0.20 5.07 8.40
CA GLU A 18 -1.26 4.97 7.38
C GLU A 18 -2.10 3.69 7.53
N LEU A 19 -1.48 2.55 7.84
CA LEU A 19 -2.20 1.31 8.14
C LEU A 19 -3.09 1.44 9.39
N GLU A 20 -2.59 2.13 10.42
CA GLU A 20 -3.34 2.38 11.65
C GLU A 20 -4.59 3.24 11.39
N LYS A 21 -4.49 4.25 10.51
CA LYS A 21 -5.66 5.04 10.08
C LYS A 21 -6.70 4.19 9.37
N ILE A 22 -6.27 3.34 8.43
CA ILE A 22 -7.17 2.42 7.72
C ILE A 22 -7.90 1.49 8.72
N ALA A 23 -7.20 0.99 9.74
CA ALA A 23 -7.78 0.08 10.72
C ALA A 23 -8.70 0.76 11.74
N ARG A 24 -8.47 2.03 12.09
CA ARG A 24 -9.17 2.74 13.17
C ARG A 24 -10.27 3.69 12.69
N GLU A 25 -10.19 4.22 11.47
CA GLU A 25 -11.16 5.21 11.00
C GLU A 25 -12.46 4.54 10.53
N ASP A 26 -13.58 5.04 11.07
CA ASP A 26 -14.92 4.94 10.50
C ASP A 26 -15.01 6.01 9.41
N SER A 27 -14.63 5.68 8.17
CA SER A 27 -14.41 6.68 7.11
C SER A 27 -15.34 6.51 5.93
N ASN A 28 -16.08 7.56 5.60
CA ASN A 28 -16.70 7.85 4.29
C ASN A 28 -17.44 6.70 3.57
N GLY A 29 -17.91 5.69 4.31
CA GLY A 29 -18.62 4.53 3.75
C GLY A 29 -17.76 3.55 2.93
N LYS A 30 -16.43 3.63 3.02
CA LYS A 30 -15.52 2.66 2.39
C LYS A 30 -15.08 1.61 3.39
N GLU A 31 -15.12 0.35 2.96
CA GLU A 31 -14.63 -0.77 3.77
C GLU A 31 -13.09 -0.67 3.97
N PRO A 32 -12.55 -1.18 5.08
CA PRO A 32 -11.10 -1.23 5.32
C PRO A 32 -10.28 -1.79 4.15
N GLU A 33 -10.81 -2.80 3.46
CA GLU A 33 -10.19 -3.46 2.32
C GLU A 33 -10.05 -2.53 1.11
N GLU A 34 -11.03 -1.67 0.85
CA GLU A 34 -10.98 -0.71 -0.26
C GLU A 34 -9.90 0.34 -0.03
N ARG A 35 -9.77 0.81 1.21
CA ARG A 35 -8.75 1.79 1.60
C ARG A 35 -7.35 1.19 1.55
N LEU A 36 -7.23 -0.08 1.96
CA LEU A 36 -5.98 -0.82 1.81
C LEU A 36 -5.60 -0.98 0.34
N ALA A 37 -6.56 -1.28 -0.54
CA ALA A 37 -6.31 -1.36 -1.98
C ALA A 37 -5.79 -0.03 -2.55
N GLU A 38 -6.39 1.10 -2.17
CA GLU A 38 -5.92 2.44 -2.59
C GLU A 38 -4.47 2.73 -2.14
N LEU A 39 -4.13 2.36 -0.90
CA LEU A 39 -2.76 2.51 -0.40
C LEU A 39 -1.77 1.63 -1.17
N LEU A 40 -2.14 0.36 -1.41
CA LEU A 40 -1.30 -0.57 -2.17
C LEU A 40 -1.15 -0.16 -3.64
N GLU A 41 -2.18 0.42 -4.25
CA GLU A 41 -2.14 0.99 -5.60
C GLU A 41 -1.21 2.21 -5.63
N TYR A 42 -1.33 3.13 -4.65
CA TYR A 42 -0.43 4.28 -4.53
C TYR A 42 1.04 3.87 -4.35
N MET A 43 1.30 2.76 -3.66
CA MET A 43 2.64 2.21 -3.50
C MET A 43 3.16 1.44 -4.72
N GLY A 44 2.33 1.26 -5.75
CA GLY A 44 2.67 0.48 -6.94
C GLY A 44 2.84 -1.01 -6.65
N ILE A 45 2.21 -1.52 -5.58
CA ILE A 45 2.19 -2.95 -5.22
C ILE A 45 1.11 -3.69 -6.02
N ILE A 46 -0.05 -3.04 -6.19
CA ILE A 46 -1.13 -3.48 -7.08
C ILE A 46 -1.43 -2.41 -8.12
N GLU A 47 -2.15 -2.79 -9.16
CA GLU A 47 -2.68 -1.89 -10.18
C GLU A 47 -4.09 -2.35 -10.61
N LYS A 48 -4.94 -1.40 -11.05
CA LYS A 48 -6.29 -1.74 -11.55
C LYS A 48 -6.22 -2.53 -12.86
N SER A 49 -7.13 -3.49 -13.01
CA SER A 49 -7.37 -4.27 -14.23
C SER A 49 -8.87 -4.31 -14.54
N GLU A 50 -9.24 -4.82 -15.71
CA GLU A 50 -10.65 -5.00 -16.09
C GLU A 50 -11.41 -5.97 -15.15
N GLU A 51 -10.68 -6.85 -14.47
CA GLU A 51 -11.21 -7.86 -13.54
C GLU A 51 -11.08 -7.45 -12.05
N GLY A 52 -10.55 -6.26 -11.76
CA GLY A 52 -10.33 -5.77 -10.39
C GLY A 52 -8.92 -5.23 -10.18
N TYR A 53 -8.10 -5.95 -9.42
CA TYR A 53 -6.71 -5.60 -9.12
C TYR A 53 -5.76 -6.73 -9.50
N LYS A 54 -4.59 -6.37 -10.03
CA LYS A 54 -3.47 -7.30 -10.28
C LYS A 54 -2.22 -6.87 -9.50
N LEU A 55 -1.39 -7.83 -9.11
CA LEU A 55 -0.09 -7.57 -8.51
C LEU A 55 0.87 -7.02 -9.57
N THR A 56 1.66 -6.02 -9.20
CA THR A 56 2.80 -5.59 -10.00
C THR A 56 4.01 -6.51 -9.75
N GLU A 57 5.06 -6.40 -10.56
CA GLU A 57 6.33 -7.09 -10.27
C GLU A 57 6.90 -6.74 -8.88
N ALA A 58 6.73 -5.49 -8.45
CA ALA A 58 7.14 -5.04 -7.13
C ALA A 58 6.28 -5.69 -6.05
N GLY A 59 4.97 -5.84 -6.28
CA GLY A 59 4.06 -6.53 -5.37
C GLY A 59 4.36 -8.03 -5.23
N ILE A 60 4.70 -8.71 -6.32
CA ILE A 60 5.13 -10.13 -6.28
C ILE A 60 6.39 -10.28 -5.41
N LYS A 61 7.39 -9.40 -5.60
CA LYS A 61 8.61 -9.38 -4.79
C LYS A 61 8.32 -9.03 -3.33
N PHE A 62 7.43 -8.07 -3.08
CA PHE A 62 7.02 -7.65 -1.74
C PHE A 62 6.38 -8.80 -0.96
N LEU A 63 5.45 -9.53 -1.58
CA LEU A 63 4.80 -10.70 -0.98
C LEU A 63 5.73 -11.92 -0.89
N LYS A 64 6.98 -11.80 -1.38
CA LYS A 64 7.95 -12.90 -1.47
C LYS A 64 7.35 -14.14 -2.15
N LEU A 65 6.45 -13.92 -3.11
CA LEU A 65 5.86 -14.99 -3.92
C LEU A 65 6.84 -15.55 -4.96
N SER A 66 8.14 -15.29 -4.80
CA SER A 66 9.19 -15.98 -5.54
C SER A 66 9.21 -17.45 -5.11
N GLU A 67 8.47 -18.25 -5.87
CA GLU A 67 8.55 -19.70 -6.09
C GLU A 67 9.09 -20.54 -4.91
N SER A 68 8.19 -21.34 -4.31
CA SER A 68 8.55 -22.60 -3.65
C SER A 68 8.72 -23.70 -4.68
#